data_AF-A0A958L4W0-F1
#
_entry.id   AF-A0A958L4W0-F1
#
_cell.length_a   1.000
_cell.length_b   1.000
_cell.length_c   1.000
_cell.angle_alpha   90.00
_cell.angle_beta   90.00
_cell.angle_gamma   90.00
#
_symmetry.space_group_name_H-M   'P 1'
#
loop_
_entity.id
_entity.type
_entity.pdbx_description
1 polymer ?
#
loop_
_entity_poly.entity_id
_entity_poly.type
_entity_poly.pdbx_seq_one_letter_code
_entity_poly.pdbx_strand_id
1 'polypeptide(L)'
;MDFLALLTSHIPNAYESITRYYGWYSCRKRGERAKVAVKEGLNDPEDAPEKPSSSWARCIKQVYEINPLECPRCKEEMRIVGIRNKRYAHSRLPCFALLV
;
A
#
# COMPACT_ATOMS: atom_id res chain seq x y z
N MET A 1 23.34 -24.01 -25.05
CA MET A 1 22.48 -22.80 -24.97
C MET A 1 21.68 -22.80 -23.65
N ASP A 2 22.18 -23.50 -22.63
CA ASP A 2 21.35 -24.02 -21.54
C ASP A 2 21.25 -23.04 -20.36
N PHE A 3 22.22 -22.14 -20.24
CA PHE A 3 22.22 -21.07 -19.24
C PHE A 3 21.01 -20.14 -19.39
N LEU A 4 20.69 -19.73 -20.62
CA LEU A 4 19.55 -18.85 -20.88
C LEU A 4 18.23 -19.56 -20.57
N ALA A 5 18.11 -20.85 -20.91
CA ALA A 5 16.93 -21.65 -20.61
C ALA A 5 16.69 -21.83 -19.11
N LEU A 6 17.76 -22.08 -18.34
CA LEU A 6 17.70 -22.15 -16.87
C LEU A 6 17.30 -20.80 -16.27
N LEU A 7 17.83 -19.69 -16.79
CA LEU A 7 17.50 -18.35 -16.32
C LEU A 7 16.02 -18.00 -16.55
N THR A 8 15.45 -18.39 -17.69
CA THR A 8 14.05 -18.09 -18.05
C THR A 8 13.04 -19.10 -17.52
N SER A 9 13.47 -20.18 -16.88
CA SER A 9 12.59 -21.27 -16.40
C SER A 9 11.51 -20.82 -15.41
N HIS A 10 11.75 -19.74 -14.66
CA HIS A 10 10.81 -19.18 -13.70
C HIS A 10 9.79 -18.22 -14.33
N ILE A 11 9.99 -17.85 -15.61
CA ILE A 11 9.10 -16.95 -16.34
C ILE A 11 8.06 -17.82 -17.04
N PRO A 12 6.77 -17.75 -16.63
CA PRO A 12 5.72 -18.54 -17.26
C PRO A 12 5.50 -18.11 -18.71
N ASN A 13 5.00 -19.03 -19.53
CA ASN A 13 4.77 -18.76 -20.95
C ASN A 13 3.61 -17.76 -21.14
N ALA A 14 3.57 -17.14 -22.33
CA ALA A 14 2.44 -16.31 -22.71
C ALA A 14 1.13 -17.12 -22.59
N TYR A 15 0.12 -16.51 -21.99
CA TYR A 15 -1.20 -17.09 -21.72
C TYR A 15 -1.26 -18.19 -20.65
N GLU A 16 -0.15 -18.49 -19.96
CA GLU A 16 -0.19 -19.37 -18.79
C GLU A 16 -0.75 -18.63 -17.57
N SER A 17 -1.74 -19.22 -16.90
CA SER A 17 -2.38 -18.61 -15.74
C SER A 17 -1.44 -18.58 -14.53
N ILE A 18 -0.99 -17.40 -14.12
CA ILE A 18 -0.12 -17.23 -12.95
C ILE A 18 -0.99 -17.09 -11.69
N THR A 19 -1.14 -18.17 -10.93
CA THR A 19 -1.74 -18.08 -9.59
C THR A 19 -0.68 -17.55 -8.62
N ARG A 20 -0.60 -16.23 -8.46
CA ARG A 20 0.22 -15.62 -7.40
C ARG A 20 -0.40 -15.97 -6.05
N TYR A 21 0.17 -16.96 -5.36
CA TYR A 21 -0.22 -17.36 -4.01
C TYR A 21 0.12 -16.25 -3.02
N TYR A 22 -0.69 -15.20 -2.97
CA TYR A 22 -0.59 -14.16 -1.94
C TYR A 22 -1.03 -14.66 -0.56
N GLY A 23 -1.37 -15.95 -0.41
CA GLY A 23 -1.75 -16.59 0.85
C GLY A 23 -2.76 -15.75 1.64
N TRP A 24 -2.34 -15.31 2.82
CA TRP A 24 -3.10 -14.46 3.74
C TRP A 24 -3.60 -13.15 3.13
N TYR A 25 -2.86 -12.57 2.19
CA TYR A 25 -3.13 -11.27 1.59
C TYR A 25 -3.97 -11.35 0.30
N SER A 26 -4.24 -12.55 -0.21
CA SER A 26 -5.06 -12.75 -1.40
C SER A 26 -6.48 -12.17 -1.25
N CYS A 27 -7.05 -11.67 -2.35
CA CYS A 27 -8.41 -11.10 -2.34
C CYS A 27 -9.44 -12.13 -1.87
N ARG A 28 -9.28 -13.40 -2.26
CA ARG A 28 -10.12 -14.51 -1.82
C ARG A 28 -10.07 -14.71 -0.30
N LYS A 29 -8.87 -14.86 0.29
CA LYS A 29 -8.72 -15.01 1.76
C LYS A 29 -9.22 -13.80 2.54
N ARG A 30 -9.03 -12.59 2.01
CA ARG A 30 -9.57 -11.36 2.61
C ARG A 30 -11.11 -11.35 2.60
N GLY A 31 -11.73 -11.74 1.48
CA GLY A 31 -13.18 -11.86 1.37
C GLY A 31 -13.76 -12.94 2.29
N GLU A 32 -13.08 -14.08 2.43
CA GLU A 32 -13.46 -15.14 3.39
C GLU A 32 -13.48 -14.59 4.83
N ARG A 33 -12.44 -13.86 5.25
CA ARG A 33 -12.40 -13.23 6.58
C ARG A 33 -13.43 -12.13 6.76
N ALA A 34 -13.65 -11.29 5.75
CA ALA A 34 -14.66 -10.23 5.81
C ALA A 34 -16.07 -10.82 6.00
N LYS A 35 -16.39 -11.93 5.32
CA LYS A 35 -17.66 -12.65 5.52
C LYS A 35 -17.81 -13.23 6.92
N VAL A 36 -16.72 -13.70 7.52
CA VAL A 36 -16.71 -14.20 8.91
C VAL A 36 -16.86 -13.04 9.91
N ALA A 37 -16.11 -11.95 9.74
CA ALA A 37 -16.20 -10.75 10.58
C ALA A 37 -17.62 -10.14 10.58
N VAL A 38 -18.26 -10.07 9.40
CA VAL A 38 -19.66 -9.62 9.27
C VAL A 38 -20.64 -10.57 9.99
N LYS A 39 -20.38 -11.90 9.96
CA LYS A 39 -21.22 -12.88 10.65
C LYS A 39 -21.07 -12.85 12.16
N GLU A 40 -19.85 -12.63 12.65
CA GLU A 40 -19.52 -12.64 14.08
C GLU A 40 -19.69 -11.26 14.74
N GLY A 41 -20.07 -10.23 13.98
CA GLY A 41 -20.24 -8.86 14.50
C GLY A 41 -18.93 -8.24 15.00
N LEU A 42 -17.77 -8.80 14.61
CA LEU A 42 -16.49 -8.16 14.84
C LEU A 42 -16.37 -7.00 13.85
N ASN A 43 -16.59 -5.77 14.32
CA ASN A 43 -16.10 -4.59 13.63
C ASN A 43 -14.58 -4.75 13.45
N ASP A 44 -14.09 -4.40 12.25
CA ASP A 44 -12.67 -4.21 11.99
C ASP A 44 -12.06 -3.39 13.15
N PRO A 45 -10.81 -3.66 13.58
CA PRO A 45 -10.19 -2.89 14.64
C PRO A 45 -10.34 -1.41 14.32
N GLU A 46 -11.15 -0.78 15.16
CA GLU A 46 -11.49 0.63 15.12
C GLU A 46 -10.18 1.42 15.16
N ASP A 47 -10.18 2.47 14.34
CA ASP A 47 -9.20 3.55 14.33
C ASP A 47 -7.79 3.19 13.84
N ALA A 48 -7.56 3.50 12.57
CA ALA A 48 -6.24 3.94 12.15
C ALA A 48 -5.80 5.05 13.12
N PRO A 49 -4.58 5.00 13.67
CA PRO A 49 -4.16 5.96 14.68
C PRO A 49 -4.31 7.39 14.14
N GLU A 50 -4.86 8.30 14.95
CA GLU A 50 -5.02 9.72 14.59
C GLU A 50 -3.71 10.36 14.10
N LYS A 51 -2.58 9.79 14.54
CA LYS A 51 -1.24 10.20 14.14
C LYS A 51 -0.59 9.09 13.33
N PRO A 52 -0.07 9.39 12.11
CA PRO A 52 0.81 8.44 11.43
C PRO A 52 1.97 8.05 12.34
N SER A 53 2.38 6.78 12.29
CA SER A 53 3.54 6.36 13.07
C SER A 53 4.77 7.13 12.59
N SER A 54 5.38 7.88 13.51
CA SER A 54 6.64 8.60 13.25
C SER A 54 7.75 7.63 12.83
N SER A 55 7.66 6.37 13.24
CA SER A 55 8.56 5.29 12.83
C SER A 55 8.47 4.96 11.34
N TRP A 56 7.27 4.96 10.74
CA TRP A 56 7.10 4.67 9.31
C TRP A 56 7.69 5.77 8.45
N ALA A 57 7.36 7.04 8.74
CA ALA A 57 7.88 8.18 8.00
C ALA A 57 9.41 8.28 8.09
N ARG A 58 9.97 8.00 9.28
CA ARG A 58 11.42 7.95 9.49
C ARG A 58 12.10 6.82 8.71
N CYS A 59 11.48 5.64 8.63
CA CYS A 59 11.99 4.52 7.87
C CYS A 59 12.04 4.83 6.36
N ILE A 60 10.95 5.39 5.80
CA ILE A 60 10.92 5.82 4.39
C ILE A 60 12.01 6.86 4.11
N LYS A 61 12.16 7.87 4.99
CA LYS A 61 13.20 8.89 4.86
C LYS A 61 14.60 8.30 4.90
N GLN A 62 14.84 7.26 5.70
CA GLN A 62 16.15 6.63 5.79
C GLN A 62 16.49 5.77 4.55
N VAL A 63 15.50 5.09 3.97
CA VAL A 63 15.72 4.20 2.82
C VAL A 63 15.75 4.96 1.49
N TYR A 64 14.88 5.96 1.35
CA TYR A 64 14.65 6.65 0.09
C TYR A 64 15.11 8.10 0.09
N GLU A 65 15.63 8.61 1.21
CA GLU A 65 16.05 10.02 1.39
C GLU A 65 14.93 11.05 1.15
N ILE A 66 13.69 10.58 0.97
CA ILE A 66 12.50 11.38 0.66
C ILE A 66 11.59 11.36 1.89
N ASN A 67 11.17 12.54 2.35
CA ASN A 67 10.15 12.65 3.40
C ASN A 67 8.75 12.65 2.78
N PRO A 68 7.94 11.58 2.96
CA PRO A 68 6.61 11.48 2.34
C PRO A 68 5.59 12.46 2.95
N LEU A 69 5.92 13.08 4.09
CA LEU A 69 5.07 14.07 4.76
C LEU A 69 5.49 15.51 4.43
N GLU A 70 6.53 15.74 3.63
CA GLU A 70 6.89 17.09 3.18
C GLU A 70 6.20 17.41 1.85
N CYS A 71 5.57 18.58 1.77
CA CYS A 71 4.99 19.06 0.52
C CYS A 71 6.11 19.44 -0.47
N PRO A 72 6.11 18.92 -1.72
CA PRO A 72 7.17 19.21 -2.69
C PRO A 72 7.20 20.68 -3.15
N ARG A 73 6.14 21.46 -2.91
CA ARG A 73 6.07 22.89 -3.27
C ARG A 73 6.43 23.83 -2.13
N CYS A 74 5.83 23.65 -0.95
CA CYS A 74 6.02 24.58 0.17
C CYS A 74 6.99 24.05 1.25
N LYS A 75 7.48 22.81 1.14
CA LYS A 75 8.36 22.14 2.11
C LYS A 75 7.82 22.08 3.55
N GLU A 76 6.54 22.34 3.73
CA GLU A 76 5.89 22.19 5.03
C GLU A 76 5.40 20.76 5.27
N GLU A 77 5.28 20.42 6.56
CA GLU A 77 4.73 19.14 7.00
C GLU A 77 3.22 19.05 6.72
N MET A 78 2.85 17.97 6.03
CA MET A 78 1.48 17.59 5.69
C MET A 78 0.89 16.70 6.79
N ARG A 79 -0.34 17.01 7.24
CA ARG A 79 -1.10 16.13 8.15
C ARG A 79 -1.96 15.15 7.38
N ILE A 80 -2.05 13.91 7.86
CA ILE A 80 -2.98 12.90 7.31
C ILE A 80 -4.37 13.16 7.89
N VAL A 81 -5.36 13.35 7.02
CA VAL A 81 -6.76 13.64 7.40
C VAL A 81 -7.61 12.37 7.40
N GLY A 82 -7.18 11.36 6.66
CA GLY A 82 -7.90 10.10 6.57
C GLY A 82 -7.29 9.17 5.54
N ILE A 83 -7.74 7.92 5.55
CA ILE A 83 -7.33 6.90 4.58
C ILE A 83 -8.52 6.62 3.68
N ARG A 84 -8.42 6.91 2.39
CA ARG A 84 -9.45 6.59 1.38
C ARG A 84 -8.92 5.52 0.45
N ASN A 85 -9.54 4.33 0.43
CA ASN A 85 -9.14 3.21 -0.44
C ASN A 85 -7.63 2.90 -0.41
N LYS A 86 -7.05 2.72 0.78
CA LYS A 86 -5.60 2.50 1.01
C LYS A 86 -4.68 3.61 0.50
N ARG A 87 -5.21 4.81 0.22
CA ARG A 87 -4.44 6.01 -0.10
C ARG A 87 -4.60 7.02 1.04
N TYR A 88 -3.51 7.65 1.43
CA TYR A 88 -3.51 8.69 2.46
C TYR A 88 -4.08 9.98 1.87
N ALA A 89 -5.03 10.60 2.57
CA ALA A 89 -5.52 11.94 2.29
C ALA A 89 -4.78 12.93 3.19
N HIS A 90 -4.27 14.02 2.62
CA HIS A 90 -3.49 15.02 3.34
C HIS A 90 -4.22 16.38 3.38
N SER A 91 -4.24 17.07 4.53
CA SER A 91 -4.78 18.44 4.65
C SER A 91 -3.65 19.44 4.60
N ARG A 92 -3.49 20.03 3.42
CA ARG A 92 -3.12 21.43 3.16
C ARG A 92 -3.25 21.65 1.65
N LEU A 93 -4.48 21.90 1.20
CA LEU A 93 -4.74 22.43 -0.14
C LEU A 93 -4.68 23.97 -0.06
N PRO A 94 -4.01 24.66 -1.00
CA PRO A 94 -3.93 24.29 -2.41
C PRO A 94 -2.48 24.17 -2.90
N CYS A 95 -1.98 22.95 -2.88
CA CYS A 95 -0.95 22.52 -3.81
C CYS A 95 -1.58 21.40 -4.66
N PHE A 96 -2.62 21.76 -5.43
CA PHE A 96 -3.06 20.94 -6.56
C PHE A 96 -2.05 21.15 -7.69
N ALA A 97 -1.34 20.10 -8.05
CA ALA A 97 -0.83 19.95 -9.40
C ALA A 97 -1.41 18.62 -9.83
N LEU A 98 -2.50 18.70 -10.59
CA LEU A 98 -2.91 17.64 -11.50
C LEU A 98 -1.68 17.25 -12.29
N LEU A 99 -1.13 16.08 -12.00
CA LEU A 99 -0.39 15.35 -13.01
C LEU A 99 -1.45 14.58 -13.79
N VAL A 100 -1.55 14.97 -15.06
CA VAL A 100 -2.08 14.18 -16.17
C VAL A 100 -1.59 12.74 -16.07
#